data_AF-A0A7V9AI81-F1
#
_entry.id   AF-A0A7V9AI81-F1
#
_cell.length_a   1.000
_cell.length_b   1.000
_cell.length_c   1.000
_cell.angle_alpha   90.00
_cell.angle_beta   90.00
_cell.angle_gamma   90.00
#
_symmetry.space_group_name_H-M   'P 1'
#
loop_
_entity.id
_entity.type
_entity.pdbx_description
1 polymer ?
#
loop_
_entity_poly.entity_id
_entity_poly.type
_entity_poly.pdbx_seq_one_letter_code
_entity_poly.pdbx_strand_id
1 'polypeptide(L)'
;MNPRSRGAPDLAGIAALPLIQVPSGTSWVRIHLAQHGALWFGPRTQRPRNRFDDPEGIYKVCYLGTTLEASFVETVLHEPPVPIVSLSDLALQRWTELRVVQPLRLVQLHSHGFARLYTSSVIASGDHRHSRVW
;
A
#
# COMPACT_ATOMS: atom_id res chain seq x y z
N MET A 1 2.10 -25.53 -17.79
CA MET A 1 2.68 -24.25 -17.33
C MET A 1 2.34 -24.10 -15.85
N ASN A 2 3.32 -24.23 -14.95
CA ASN A 2 3.09 -24.33 -13.51
C ASN A 2 3.36 -22.96 -12.84
N PRO A 3 2.38 -22.31 -12.18
CA PRO A 3 2.54 -20.95 -11.64
C PRO A 3 3.08 -20.91 -10.20
N ARG A 4 3.60 -22.02 -9.66
CA ARG A 4 4.13 -22.06 -8.29
C ARG A 4 5.61 -21.65 -8.26
N SER A 5 5.91 -20.73 -7.34
CA SER A 5 7.23 -20.15 -7.02
C SER A 5 7.88 -19.28 -8.09
N ARG A 6 7.54 -17.99 -8.14
CA ARG A 6 8.55 -16.98 -8.46
C ARG A 6 8.98 -16.37 -7.12
N GLY A 7 10.30 -16.39 -6.87
CA GLY A 7 10.92 -15.62 -5.81
C GLY A 7 10.73 -14.12 -6.04
N ALA A 8 11.53 -13.29 -5.36
CA ALA A 8 11.47 -11.86 -5.58
C ALA A 8 11.53 -11.51 -7.08
N PRO A 9 10.77 -10.50 -7.53
CA PRO A 9 10.84 -10.03 -8.90
C PRO A 9 12.31 -9.80 -9.24
N ASP A 10 12.73 -10.31 -10.37
CA ASP A 10 14.06 -10.02 -10.88
C ASP A 10 14.09 -8.57 -11.33
N LEU A 11 14.31 -7.67 -10.36
CA LEU A 11 14.47 -6.25 -10.61
C LEU A 11 15.71 -5.97 -11.46
N ALA A 12 16.68 -6.89 -11.51
CA ALA A 12 17.89 -6.75 -12.33
C ALA A 12 17.58 -6.95 -13.83
N GLY A 13 16.53 -7.71 -14.16
CA GLY A 13 16.01 -7.83 -15.53
C GLY A 13 15.14 -6.64 -15.98
N ILE A 14 14.77 -5.73 -15.07
CA ILE A 14 13.95 -4.56 -15.38
C ILE A 14 14.88 -3.42 -15.83
N ALA A 15 14.95 -3.20 -17.15
CA ALA A 15 15.82 -2.19 -17.76
C ALA A 15 15.64 -0.77 -17.18
N ALA A 16 14.41 -0.42 -16.77
CA ALA A 16 14.13 0.80 -16.01
C ALA A 16 12.80 0.69 -15.26
N LEU A 17 12.82 0.93 -13.94
CA LEU A 17 11.61 1.04 -13.13
C LEU A 17 10.70 2.14 -13.68
N PRO A 18 9.36 1.93 -13.72
CA PRO A 18 8.41 2.97 -14.09
C PRO A 18 8.26 3.98 -12.95
N LEU A 19 9.27 4.85 -12.81
CA LEU A 19 9.27 5.88 -11.78
C LEU A 19 8.33 7.02 -12.17
N ILE A 20 7.50 7.42 -11.22
CA ILE A 20 6.73 8.66 -11.27
C ILE A 20 7.30 9.64 -10.26
N GLN A 21 7.26 10.92 -10.60
CA GLN A 21 7.53 12.00 -9.66
C GLN A 21 6.22 12.50 -9.07
N VAL A 22 6.16 12.54 -7.75
CA VAL A 22 5.07 13.19 -7.02
C VAL A 22 5.57 14.56 -6.58
N PRO A 23 4.97 15.65 -7.07
CA PRO A 23 5.44 17.00 -6.76
C PRO A 23 5.16 17.36 -5.30
N SER A 24 5.96 18.29 -4.76
CA SER A 24 5.65 18.96 -3.49
C SER A 24 4.29 19.67 -3.59
N GLY A 25 3.57 19.73 -2.47
CA GLY A 25 2.20 20.22 -2.40
C GLY A 25 1.13 19.16 -2.69
N THR A 26 1.50 18.01 -3.29
CA THR A 26 0.56 16.88 -3.43
C THR A 26 0.06 16.46 -2.06
N SER A 27 -1.24 16.20 -1.95
CA SER A 27 -1.87 15.80 -0.71
C SER A 27 -2.52 14.44 -0.85
N TRP A 28 -2.34 13.62 0.18
CA TRP A 28 -2.93 12.29 0.30
C TRP A 28 -3.66 12.17 1.63
N VAL A 29 -4.53 11.19 1.74
CA VAL A 29 -5.34 10.97 2.93
C VAL A 29 -4.95 9.66 3.58
N ARG A 30 -5.01 9.63 4.91
CA ARG A 30 -4.86 8.41 5.69
C ARG A 30 -5.96 8.33 6.75
N ILE A 31 -6.66 7.20 6.78
CA ILE A 31 -7.51 6.81 7.90
C ILE A 31 -6.73 5.83 8.78
N HIS A 32 -6.77 6.04 10.09
CA HIS A 32 -6.00 5.26 11.04
C HIS A 32 -6.64 5.27 12.44
N LEU A 33 -6.36 4.22 13.23
CA LEU A 33 -6.74 4.19 14.63
C LEU A 33 -6.11 5.36 15.39
N ALA A 34 -6.87 6.00 16.28
CA ALA A 34 -6.44 7.16 17.05
C ALA A 34 -5.17 6.93 17.89
N GLN A 35 -4.86 5.67 18.24
CA GLN A 35 -3.64 5.29 18.96
C GLN A 35 -2.37 5.35 18.09
N HIS A 36 -2.49 5.44 16.77
CA HIS A 36 -1.36 5.58 15.86
C HIS A 36 -1.21 7.05 15.46
N GLY A 37 0.03 7.53 15.30
CA GLY A 37 0.28 8.84 14.72
C GLY A 37 -0.18 8.92 13.25
N ALA A 38 -0.45 10.13 12.77
CA ALA A 38 -0.88 10.38 11.39
C ALA A 38 0.12 9.89 10.34
N LEU A 39 1.42 10.01 10.62
CA LEU A 39 2.49 9.39 9.85
C LEU A 39 3.02 8.17 10.62
N TRP A 40 2.46 6.99 10.34
CA TRP A 40 2.85 5.74 10.98
C TRP A 40 3.23 4.71 9.93
N PHE A 41 4.42 4.12 10.10
CA PHE A 41 4.94 3.09 9.24
C PHE A 41 4.80 1.75 9.96
N GLY A 42 3.94 0.90 9.42
CA GLY A 42 3.59 -0.40 10.01
C GLY A 42 4.26 -1.59 9.33
N PRO A 43 4.03 -2.80 9.86
CA PRO A 43 3.33 -3.10 11.12
C PRO A 43 4.24 -2.94 12.35
N ARG A 44 3.65 -2.85 13.56
CA ARG A 44 4.42 -2.73 14.82
C ARG A 44 5.32 -3.94 15.09
N THR A 45 4.89 -5.12 14.65
CA THR A 45 5.70 -6.34 14.70
C THR A 45 6.53 -6.48 13.42
N GLN A 46 7.52 -7.37 13.41
CA GLN A 46 8.25 -7.71 12.17
C GLN A 46 7.43 -8.56 11.19
N ARG A 47 6.29 -9.11 11.62
CA ARG A 47 5.46 -9.96 10.76
C ARG A 47 4.65 -9.10 9.77
N PRO A 48 4.75 -9.33 8.45
CA PRO A 48 4.01 -8.57 7.46
C PRO A 48 2.50 -8.87 7.56
N ARG A 49 1.67 -7.83 7.50
CA ARG A 49 0.21 -7.96 7.58
C ARG A 49 -0.45 -7.52 6.29
N ASN A 50 -0.01 -6.42 5.72
CA ASN A 50 -0.60 -5.81 4.54
C ASN A 50 0.10 -6.26 3.25
N ARG A 51 -0.43 -5.80 2.12
CA ARG A 51 -0.10 -6.25 0.77
C ARG A 51 1.36 -5.99 0.38
N PHE A 52 1.90 -4.83 0.74
CA PHE A 52 3.25 -4.39 0.38
C PHE A 52 4.19 -4.34 1.58
N ASP A 53 3.83 -5.00 2.69
CA ASP A 53 4.73 -5.07 3.84
C ASP A 53 5.95 -5.92 3.51
N ASP A 54 7.13 -5.44 3.91
CA ASP A 54 8.37 -6.17 3.77
C ASP A 54 8.29 -7.55 4.45
N PRO A 55 8.52 -8.66 3.71
CA PRO A 55 8.46 -10.00 4.26
C PRO A 55 9.50 -10.25 5.34
N GLU A 56 10.66 -9.59 5.26
CA GLU A 56 11.75 -9.70 6.23
C GLU A 56 11.63 -8.64 7.34
N GLY A 57 10.72 -7.68 7.20
CA GLY A 57 10.47 -6.64 8.20
C GLY A 57 11.64 -5.66 8.43
N ILE A 58 12.55 -5.55 7.47
CA ILE A 58 13.69 -4.62 7.43
C ILE A 58 13.19 -3.17 7.30
N TYR A 59 12.14 -2.94 6.51
CA TYR A 59 11.49 -1.64 6.39
C TYR A 59 10.00 -1.69 6.75
N LYS A 60 9.40 -0.50 6.88
CA LYS A 60 8.02 -0.30 7.28
C LYS A 60 7.29 0.55 6.24
N VAL A 61 5.99 0.31 6.07
CA VAL A 61 5.19 0.94 5.01
C VAL A 61 4.09 1.81 5.61
N CYS A 62 3.90 3.00 5.02
CA CYS A 62 2.79 3.88 5.31
C CYS A 62 1.81 3.85 4.12
N TYR A 63 0.57 3.46 4.38
CA TYR A 63 -0.48 3.34 3.37
C TYR A 63 -1.31 4.62 3.33
N LEU A 64 -1.42 5.20 2.13
CA LEU A 64 -2.09 6.47 1.85
C LEU A 64 -3.06 6.30 0.67
N GLY A 65 -4.24 6.89 0.78
CA GLY A 65 -5.20 7.01 -0.32
C GLY A 65 -5.08 8.36 -1.02
N THR A 66 -5.43 8.40 -2.31
CA THR A 66 -5.50 9.66 -3.07
C THR A 66 -6.69 10.52 -2.68
N THR A 67 -7.73 9.91 -2.10
CA THR A 67 -8.91 10.59 -1.58
C THR A 67 -9.32 10.01 -0.22
N LEU A 68 -10.23 10.71 0.46
CA LEU A 68 -10.80 10.24 1.72
C LEU A 68 -11.65 8.99 1.49
N GLU A 69 -12.44 8.95 0.41
CA GLU A 69 -13.31 7.84 0.04
C GLU A 69 -12.49 6.58 -0.24
N ALA A 70 -11.40 6.70 -1.00
CA ALA A 70 -10.48 5.59 -1.25
C ALA A 70 -9.89 5.06 0.06
N SER A 71 -9.45 5.97 0.94
CA SER A 71 -8.93 5.59 2.26
C SER A 71 -9.99 4.92 3.14
N PHE A 72 -11.25 5.35 3.03
CA PHE A 72 -12.38 4.78 3.76
C PHE A 72 -12.69 3.38 3.29
N VAL A 73 -12.78 3.16 1.98
CA VAL A 73 -12.99 1.83 1.41
C VAL A 73 -11.87 0.88 1.87
N GLU A 74 -10.61 1.30 1.77
CA GLU A 74 -9.47 0.44 2.11
C GLU A 74 -9.30 0.18 3.61
N THR A 75 -9.70 1.12 4.48
CA THR A 75 -9.46 0.99 5.93
C THR A 75 -10.67 0.41 6.66
N VAL A 76 -11.88 0.75 6.21
CA VAL A 76 -13.13 0.43 6.91
C VAL A 76 -13.88 -0.70 6.21
N LEU A 77 -13.85 -0.76 4.88
CA LEU A 77 -14.69 -1.67 4.09
C LEU A 77 -13.93 -2.83 3.42
N HIS A 78 -12.59 -2.84 3.46
CA HIS A 78 -11.77 -3.82 2.73
C HIS A 78 -12.05 -5.26 3.18
N GLU A 79 -12.05 -5.49 4.50
CA GLU A 79 -12.33 -6.81 5.10
C GLU A 79 -13.06 -6.63 6.45
N PRO A 80 -14.31 -6.15 6.44
CA PRO A 80 -15.04 -5.95 7.68
C PRO A 80 -15.42 -7.32 8.26
N PRO A 81 -15.28 -7.53 9.58
CA PRO A 81 -15.57 -8.83 10.21
C PRO A 81 -17.06 -9.20 10.11
N VAL A 82 -17.92 -8.20 9.92
CA VAL A 82 -19.36 -8.33 9.70
C VAL A 82 -19.77 -7.32 8.61
N PRO A 83 -20.85 -7.55 7.85
CA PRO A 83 -21.26 -6.67 6.73
C PRO A 83 -21.88 -5.33 7.19
N ILE A 84 -21.64 -4.92 8.43
CA ILE A 84 -22.16 -3.69 9.04
C ILE A 84 -21.00 -2.98 9.72
N VAL A 85 -20.83 -1.69 9.46
CA VAL A 85 -19.85 -0.85 10.15
C VAL A 85 -20.52 -0.18 11.34
N SER A 86 -20.02 -0.42 12.55
CA SER A 86 -20.51 0.25 13.75
C SER A 86 -20.00 1.68 13.83
N LEU A 87 -20.86 2.61 14.26
CA LEU A 87 -20.46 3.99 14.57
C LEU A 87 -19.39 4.03 15.68
N SER A 88 -19.42 3.08 16.62
CA SER A 88 -18.41 2.99 17.68
C SER A 88 -17.03 2.64 17.13
N ASP A 89 -16.94 1.78 16.11
CA ASP A 89 -15.67 1.44 15.46
C ASP A 89 -15.14 2.63 14.66
N LEU A 90 -16.03 3.37 13.99
CA LEU A 90 -15.68 4.61 13.29
C LEU A 90 -15.18 5.70 14.26
N ALA A 91 -15.74 5.79 15.46
CA ALA A 91 -15.33 6.76 16.46
C ALA A 91 -13.86 6.59 16.91
N LEU A 92 -13.29 5.38 16.75
CA LEU A 92 -11.88 5.09 17.04
C LEU A 92 -10.92 5.51 15.91
N GLN A 93 -11.46 5.81 14.72
CA GLN A 93 -10.67 6.20 13.56
C GLN A 93 -10.44 7.71 13.54
N ARG A 94 -9.32 8.11 12.96
CA ARG A 94 -8.98 9.49 12.61
C ARG A 94 -8.62 9.52 11.14
N TRP A 95 -8.98 10.60 10.46
CA TRP A 95 -8.52 10.87 9.11
C TRP A 95 -7.57 12.05 9.15
N THR A 96 -6.55 12.02 8.30
CA THR A 96 -5.57 13.10 8.19
C THR A 96 -5.14 13.27 6.75
N GLU A 97 -5.05 14.53 6.31
CA GLU A 97 -4.41 14.90 5.07
C GLU A 97 -2.90 15.05 5.30
N LEU A 98 -2.10 14.37 4.49
CA LEU A 98 -0.65 14.41 4.51
C LEU A 98 -0.16 15.08 3.23
N ARG A 99 0.60 16.17 3.42
CA ARG A 99 1.16 16.95 2.31
C ARG A 99 2.60 16.55 2.06
N VAL A 100 2.89 16.25 0.80
CA VAL A 100 4.24 16.04 0.30
C VAL A 100 4.99 17.37 0.36
N VAL A 101 6.05 17.44 1.17
CA VAL A 101 6.85 18.68 1.32
C VAL A 101 8.03 18.75 0.36
N GLN A 102 8.48 17.60 -0.14
CA GLN A 102 9.57 17.46 -1.10
C GLN A 102 9.19 16.44 -2.18
N PRO A 103 9.60 16.62 -3.44
CA PRO A 103 9.25 15.69 -4.51
C PRO A 103 9.64 14.24 -4.16
N LEU A 104 8.68 13.32 -4.32
CA LEU A 104 8.91 11.89 -4.11
C LEU A 104 9.09 11.19 -5.45
N ARG A 105 9.91 10.13 -5.47
CA ARG A 105 10.00 9.19 -6.58
C ARG A 105 9.37 7.88 -6.16
N LEU A 106 8.30 7.48 -6.83
CA LEU A 106 7.59 6.24 -6.55
C LEU A 106 7.61 5.33 -7.77
N VAL A 107 7.59 4.02 -7.55
CA VAL A 107 7.37 3.05 -8.63
C VAL A 107 5.87 2.97 -8.92
N GLN A 108 5.48 3.15 -10.18
CA GLN A 108 4.10 3.03 -10.61
C GLN A 108 3.71 1.55 -10.73
N LEU A 109 3.03 1.03 -9.70
CA LEU A 109 2.51 -0.33 -9.65
C LEU A 109 1.03 -0.40 -10.05
N HIS A 110 0.63 0.35 -11.08
CA HIS A 110 -0.72 0.31 -11.63
C HIS A 110 -0.74 0.68 -13.12
N SER A 111 -1.84 0.38 -13.81
CA SER A 111 -2.07 0.75 -15.22
C SER A 111 -0.89 0.31 -16.12
N HIS A 112 -0.36 1.21 -16.96
CA HIS A 112 0.79 0.94 -17.85
C HIS A 112 2.09 0.56 -17.10
N GLY A 113 2.18 0.86 -15.79
CA GLY A 113 3.32 0.48 -14.96
C GLY A 113 3.47 -1.05 -14.83
N PHE A 114 2.37 -1.81 -14.80
CA PHE A 114 2.43 -3.27 -14.73
C PHE A 114 3.09 -3.91 -15.97
N ALA A 115 2.79 -3.38 -17.16
CA ALA A 115 3.36 -3.90 -18.40
C ALA A 115 4.89 -3.76 -18.44
N ARG A 116 5.43 -2.70 -17.83
CA ARG A 116 6.88 -2.45 -17.76
C ARG A 116 7.60 -3.29 -16.70
N LEU A 117 6.86 -3.81 -15.73
CA LEU A 117 7.38 -4.61 -14.62
C LEU A 117 7.24 -6.12 -14.87
N TYR A 118 6.82 -6.52 -16.08
CA TYR A 118 6.55 -7.92 -16.44
C TYR A 118 5.66 -8.64 -15.43
N THR A 119 4.71 -7.90 -14.86
CA THR A 119 3.80 -8.40 -13.84
C THR A 119 2.34 -8.18 -14.24
N SER A 120 1.42 -8.78 -13.49
CA SER A 120 -0.02 -8.72 -13.74
C SER A 120 -0.77 -8.17 -12.53
N SER A 121 -2.10 -8.15 -12.63
CA SER A 121 -3.00 -7.79 -11.52
C SER A 121 -2.81 -8.64 -10.26
N VAL A 122 -2.05 -9.75 -10.33
CA VAL A 122 -1.74 -10.59 -9.16
C VAL A 122 -1.07 -9.83 -8.01
N ILE A 123 -0.31 -8.77 -8.30
CA ILE A 123 0.26 -7.91 -7.25
C ILE A 123 -0.86 -7.13 -6.54
N ALA A 124 -1.81 -6.58 -7.29
CA ALA A 124 -2.85 -5.70 -6.77
C ALA A 124 -3.97 -6.46 -6.04
N SER A 125 -4.34 -7.64 -6.54
CA SER A 125 -5.53 -8.37 -6.06
C SER A 125 -5.28 -9.83 -5.67
N GLY A 126 -4.06 -10.35 -5.88
CA GLY A 126 -3.71 -11.73 -5.54
C GLY A 126 -3.25 -11.91 -4.10
N ASP A 127 -2.74 -13.11 -3.78
CA ASP A 127 -2.10 -13.43 -2.50
C ASP A 127 -0.97 -12.42 -2.19
N HIS A 128 -0.95 -11.91 -0.97
CA HIS A 128 0.05 -10.95 -0.50
C HIS A 128 1.49 -11.44 -0.69
N ARG A 129 1.75 -12.76 -0.74
CA ARG A 129 3.09 -13.30 -1.03
C ARG A 129 3.66 -12.81 -2.36
N HIS A 130 2.82 -12.55 -3.35
CA HIS A 130 3.28 -12.04 -4.65
C HIS A 130 3.64 -10.56 -4.63
N SER A 131 2.97 -9.76 -3.80
CA SER A 131 3.16 -8.31 -3.73
C SER A 131 4.24 -7.90 -2.73
N ARG A 132 4.43 -8.67 -1.65
CA ARG A 132 5.42 -8.36 -0.60
C ARG A 132 6.87 -8.49 -1.08
N VAL A 133 7.10 -9.23 -2.15
CA VAL A 133 8.44 -9.36 -2.71
C VAL A 133 8.84 -8.17 -3.59
N TRP A 134 7.90 -7.27 -3.90
CA TRP A 134 8.14 -6.00 -4.59
C TRP A 134 8.46 -4.89 -3.60
#